data_AF-A0A8K0KF39-F1
#
_entry.id   AF-A0A8K0KF39-F1
#
_cell.length_a   1.000
_cell.length_b   1.000
_cell.length_c   1.000
_cell.angle_alpha   90.00
_cell.angle_beta   90.00
_cell.angle_gamma   90.00
#
_symmetry.space_group_name_H-M   'P 1'
#
loop_
_entity.id
_entity.type
_entity.pdbx_description
1 polymer ?
#
loop_
_entity_poly.entity_id
_entity_poly.type
_entity_poly.pdbx_seq_one_letter_code
_entity_poly.pdbx_strand_id
1 'polypeptide(L)'
;MQIRKLRMEDSGMFQCIASNLAGEDSFTTWLRVKTSAPLMEQPPQNLTVLDGKDATFVCHAAGAPTPNITWTRGDGSPVGGEGASGRIQVVEGGNLLVAAVRESDAGLYECTRANEAGSVSASAYLSVLVRTRIVQPPVDAKVILGLTASFQCRVSGDPSVPYSVWWIANNQPVPSEGIGRFSIDSETQTLSVREVRASDAGTYTCSLQSPGGNDTRSAKLRVVELPYAPVHVRAQRIPGSLSGGGKHVNISWTPGFDGNSPITKFVIQRREVPTAHGDGADDVVVDASTGEVLLSQWVTVEEEGGAVLGEKRWIVLKKLRAAAAYQFRVSAVNSVGEGSPSSPSNTITLPQEPPSGPPLGLVGSPRSPSEIIVQWQPPAEEHRNGLLLGYIVRLRLYGYQVPWSIRNITNETTKEENSYAFPHGRGFNCVMKVQRNYLIRDLITWKDYEVQIAAYNAKGVGVFSDGVKIKTKEGDRKSDFS
;
A
#
# COMPACT_ATOMS: atom_id res chain seq x y z
N MET A 1 -19.60 -94.86 -17.45
CA MET A 1 -20.56 -93.75 -17.21
C MET A 1 -19.85 -92.67 -16.40
N GLN A 2 -20.07 -91.38 -16.72
CA GLN A 2 -19.50 -90.25 -15.98
C GLN A 2 -20.59 -89.21 -15.72
N ILE A 3 -20.73 -88.77 -14.46
CA ILE A 3 -21.61 -87.66 -14.07
C ILE A 3 -20.73 -86.45 -13.76
N ARG A 4 -20.90 -85.34 -14.47
CA ARG A 4 -20.00 -84.17 -14.39
C ARG A 4 -20.40 -83.15 -13.32
N LYS A 5 -21.63 -83.20 -12.82
CA LYS A 5 -22.15 -82.35 -11.73
C LYS A 5 -23.12 -83.19 -10.89
N LEU A 6 -22.64 -83.69 -9.75
CA LEU A 6 -23.45 -84.49 -8.84
C LEU A 6 -24.48 -83.59 -8.14
N ARG A 7 -25.74 -84.01 -8.18
CA ARG A 7 -26.86 -83.43 -7.41
C ARG A 7 -27.35 -84.47 -6.43
N MET A 8 -28.10 -84.04 -5.41
CA MET A 8 -28.70 -84.97 -4.45
C MET A 8 -29.57 -86.04 -5.13
N GLU A 9 -30.26 -85.67 -6.22
CA GLU A 9 -31.07 -86.57 -7.05
C GLU A 9 -30.28 -87.66 -7.78
N ASP A 10 -28.97 -87.50 -7.97
CA ASP A 10 -28.11 -88.54 -8.58
C ASP A 10 -27.76 -89.66 -7.60
N SER A 11 -28.15 -89.52 -6.32
CA SER A 11 -27.96 -90.60 -5.34
C SER A 11 -28.89 -91.76 -5.67
N GLY A 12 -28.30 -92.91 -5.98
CA GLY A 12 -29.07 -94.07 -6.40
C GLY A 12 -28.20 -95.27 -6.73
N MET A 13 -28.87 -96.34 -7.13
CA MET A 13 -28.22 -97.59 -7.54
C MET A 13 -27.99 -97.56 -9.04
N PHE A 14 -26.74 -97.78 -9.46
CA PHE A 14 -26.34 -97.84 -10.86
C PHE A 14 -26.01 -99.29 -11.21
N GLN A 15 -26.58 -99.77 -12.31
CA GLN A 15 -26.31 -101.11 -12.84
C GLN A 15 -25.52 -101.00 -14.14
N CYS A 16 -24.42 -101.74 -14.24
CA CYS A 16 -23.73 -101.98 -15.49
C CYS A 16 -24.17 -103.34 -16.00
N ILE A 17 -24.60 -103.40 -17.27
CA ILE A 17 -25.05 -104.62 -17.91
C ILE A 17 -24.17 -104.87 -19.13
N ALA A 18 -23.58 -106.05 -19.23
CA ALA A 18 -22.74 -106.48 -20.33
C ALA A 18 -23.35 -107.72 -20.98
N SER A 19 -23.64 -107.63 -22.27
CA SER A 19 -24.29 -108.71 -23.03
C SER A 19 -23.49 -109.08 -24.28
N ASN A 20 -23.46 -110.36 -24.59
CA ASN A 20 -22.97 -110.92 -25.84
C ASN A 20 -23.86 -112.08 -26.32
N LEU A 21 -23.48 -112.77 -27.40
CA LEU A 21 -24.28 -113.87 -27.96
C LEU A 21 -24.45 -115.09 -27.03
N ALA A 22 -23.64 -115.22 -25.98
CA ALA A 22 -23.69 -116.32 -25.02
C ALA A 22 -24.52 -116.01 -23.76
N GLY A 23 -24.85 -114.73 -23.51
CA GLY A 23 -25.64 -114.33 -22.36
C GLY A 23 -25.42 -112.88 -21.93
N GLU A 24 -26.04 -112.53 -20.80
CA GLU A 24 -25.96 -111.21 -20.17
C GLU A 24 -25.54 -111.36 -18.72
N ASP A 25 -24.63 -110.50 -18.28
CA ASP A 25 -24.20 -110.39 -16.88
C ASP A 25 -24.34 -108.93 -16.42
N SER A 26 -24.54 -108.73 -15.12
CA SER A 26 -24.71 -107.38 -14.59
C SER A 26 -24.16 -107.23 -13.18
N PHE A 27 -23.71 -106.01 -12.87
CA PHE A 27 -23.24 -105.64 -11.53
C PHE A 27 -23.81 -104.29 -11.10
N THR A 28 -24.25 -104.21 -9.85
CA THR A 28 -24.84 -102.99 -9.26
C THR A 28 -23.92 -102.34 -8.23
N THR A 29 -23.87 -101.01 -8.22
CA THR A 29 -23.16 -100.22 -7.19
C THR A 29 -24.02 -99.03 -6.73
N TRP A 30 -23.77 -98.52 -5.53
CA TRP A 30 -24.47 -97.36 -4.97
C TRP A 30 -23.64 -96.09 -5.08
N LEU A 31 -24.27 -95.01 -5.52
CA LEU A 31 -23.74 -93.65 -5.45
C LEU A 31 -24.47 -92.87 -4.35
N ARG A 32 -23.72 -92.32 -3.39
CA ARG A 32 -24.27 -91.43 -2.35
C ARG A 32 -23.62 -90.06 -2.46
N VAL A 33 -24.42 -89.08 -2.86
CA VAL A 33 -23.97 -87.68 -2.90
C VAL A 33 -24.05 -87.11 -1.48
N LYS A 34 -22.97 -86.45 -1.03
CA LYS A 34 -22.91 -85.76 0.26
C LYS A 34 -22.85 -84.26 0.03
N THR A 35 -23.65 -83.52 0.79
CA THR A 35 -23.64 -82.06 0.82
C THR A 35 -23.14 -81.58 2.16
N SER A 36 -22.50 -80.41 2.18
CA SER A 36 -22.07 -79.72 3.40
C SER A 36 -22.60 -78.30 3.41
N ALA A 37 -23.20 -77.90 4.52
CA ALA A 37 -23.68 -76.54 4.72
C ALA A 37 -22.50 -75.54 4.66
N PRO A 38 -22.73 -74.30 4.23
CA PRO A 38 -21.68 -73.31 4.10
C PRO A 38 -21.06 -72.96 5.46
N LEU A 39 -19.73 -72.99 5.54
CA LEU A 39 -18.96 -72.54 6.70
C LEU A 39 -18.17 -71.29 6.32
N MET A 40 -18.36 -70.20 7.09
CA MET A 40 -17.65 -68.95 6.86
C MET A 40 -16.17 -69.11 7.26
N GLU A 41 -15.27 -68.99 6.29
CA GLU A 41 -13.82 -69.07 6.52
C GLU A 41 -13.21 -67.68 6.68
N GLN A 42 -13.67 -66.72 5.87
CA GLN A 42 -13.24 -65.33 5.93
C GLN A 42 -14.46 -64.41 5.92
N PRO A 43 -14.97 -64.02 7.11
CA PRO A 43 -16.04 -63.03 7.20
C PRO A 43 -15.53 -61.64 6.79
N PRO A 44 -16.41 -60.75 6.30
CA PRO A 44 -16.04 -59.37 6.03
C PRO A 44 -15.66 -58.65 7.33
N GLN A 45 -14.76 -57.68 7.20
CA GLN A 45 -14.28 -56.84 8.31
C GLN A 45 -14.62 -55.38 8.06
N ASN A 46 -14.78 -54.61 9.13
CA ASN A 46 -15.05 -53.18 9.03
C ASN A 46 -13.94 -52.47 8.25
N LEU A 47 -14.32 -51.57 7.34
CA LEU A 47 -13.39 -50.80 6.52
C LEU A 47 -13.58 -49.31 6.79
N THR A 48 -12.48 -48.58 6.88
CA THR A 48 -12.47 -47.11 6.87
C THR A 48 -11.71 -46.66 5.63
N VAL A 49 -12.40 -45.98 4.71
CA VAL A 49 -11.85 -45.65 3.39
C VAL A 49 -12.06 -44.16 3.09
N LEU A 50 -11.07 -43.52 2.45
CA LEU A 50 -11.20 -42.13 2.01
C LEU A 50 -12.19 -42.01 0.85
N ASP A 51 -12.98 -40.93 0.87
CA ASP A 51 -13.87 -40.58 -0.24
C ASP A 51 -13.14 -40.61 -1.60
N GLY A 52 -13.78 -41.24 -2.59
CA GLY A 52 -13.26 -41.46 -3.94
C GLY A 52 -12.25 -42.61 -4.09
N LYS A 53 -11.85 -43.31 -3.02
CA LYS A 53 -11.07 -44.55 -3.10
C LYS A 53 -11.97 -45.78 -3.17
N ASP A 54 -11.40 -46.91 -3.56
CA ASP A 54 -12.13 -48.18 -3.66
C ASP A 54 -12.09 -48.92 -2.32
N ALA A 55 -13.20 -49.54 -1.94
CA ALA A 55 -13.30 -50.45 -0.79
C ALA A 55 -13.68 -51.85 -1.27
N THR A 56 -13.02 -52.88 -0.75
CA THR A 56 -13.34 -54.28 -1.11
C THR A 56 -13.61 -55.09 0.15
N PHE A 57 -14.86 -55.53 0.33
CA PHE A 57 -15.20 -56.48 1.37
C PHE A 57 -14.95 -57.91 0.89
N VAL A 58 -14.17 -58.64 1.66
CA VAL A 58 -13.89 -60.06 1.43
C VAL A 58 -14.95 -60.89 2.13
N CYS A 59 -15.50 -61.90 1.44
CA CYS A 59 -16.40 -62.86 2.06
C CYS A 59 -16.21 -64.24 1.45
N HIS A 60 -15.56 -65.16 2.15
CA HIS A 60 -15.33 -66.53 1.64
C HIS A 60 -15.93 -67.58 2.58
N ALA A 61 -16.64 -68.54 2.00
CA ALA A 61 -17.21 -69.69 2.70
C ALA A 61 -16.97 -70.98 1.92
N ALA A 62 -16.64 -72.05 2.64
CA ALA A 62 -16.51 -73.40 2.09
C ALA A 62 -17.85 -74.15 2.21
N GLY A 63 -18.18 -74.99 1.23
CA GLY A 63 -19.40 -75.79 1.22
C GLY A 63 -19.49 -76.62 -0.05
N ALA A 64 -20.24 -77.72 0.00
CA ALA A 64 -20.46 -78.61 -1.13
C ALA A 64 -21.98 -78.82 -1.34
N PRO A 65 -22.55 -78.45 -2.49
CA PRO A 65 -21.94 -77.69 -3.60
C PRO A 65 -21.45 -76.30 -3.16
N THR A 66 -20.56 -75.68 -3.93
CA THR A 66 -20.01 -74.34 -3.64
C THR A 66 -21.16 -73.35 -3.42
N PRO A 67 -21.20 -72.65 -2.27
CA PRO A 67 -22.32 -71.77 -1.95
C PRO A 67 -22.37 -70.54 -2.84
N ASN A 68 -23.58 -70.22 -3.29
CA ASN A 68 -23.87 -68.95 -3.94
C ASN A 68 -23.77 -67.82 -2.92
N ILE A 69 -23.49 -66.61 -3.40
CA ILE A 69 -23.40 -65.41 -2.57
C ILE A 69 -24.48 -64.40 -2.89
N THR A 70 -24.96 -63.76 -1.84
CA THR A 70 -25.74 -62.53 -1.92
C THR A 70 -25.17 -61.50 -0.96
N TRP A 71 -25.09 -60.25 -1.41
CA TRP A 71 -24.76 -59.10 -0.57
C TRP A 71 -26.01 -58.23 -0.39
N THR A 72 -26.23 -57.78 0.84
CA THR A 72 -27.31 -56.85 1.21
C THR A 72 -26.75 -55.66 1.98
N ARG A 73 -27.40 -54.50 1.88
CA ARG A 73 -27.14 -53.37 2.79
C ARG A 73 -27.89 -53.60 4.10
N GLY A 74 -27.56 -52.82 5.13
CA GLY A 74 -28.18 -52.90 6.45
C GLY A 74 -29.69 -52.66 6.50
N ASP A 75 -30.27 -52.11 5.43
CA ASP A 75 -31.73 -51.97 5.24
C ASP A 75 -32.39 -53.19 4.55
N GLY A 76 -31.60 -54.22 4.24
CA GLY A 76 -32.04 -55.43 3.54
C GLY A 76 -32.07 -55.30 2.00
N SER A 77 -31.71 -54.15 1.44
CA SER A 77 -31.67 -53.97 -0.01
C SER A 77 -30.54 -54.78 -0.66
N PRO A 78 -30.80 -55.48 -1.80
CA PRO A 78 -29.78 -56.27 -2.47
C PRO A 78 -28.72 -55.37 -3.14
N VAL A 79 -27.45 -55.76 -3.03
CA VAL A 79 -26.32 -55.06 -3.63
C VAL A 79 -25.92 -55.73 -4.93
N GLY A 80 -26.01 -55.02 -6.06
CA GLY A 80 -25.55 -55.49 -7.37
C GLY A 80 -26.59 -56.16 -8.29
N GLY A 81 -27.86 -55.74 -8.25
CA GLY A 81 -28.91 -56.19 -9.19
C GLY A 81 -28.99 -55.38 -10.50
N GLU A 82 -29.82 -55.82 -11.46
CA GLU A 82 -30.13 -55.06 -12.69
C GLU A 82 -30.67 -53.67 -12.32
N GLY A 83 -29.89 -52.62 -12.59
CA GLY A 83 -30.18 -51.22 -12.21
C GLY A 83 -29.23 -50.64 -11.14
N ALA A 84 -28.34 -51.45 -10.55
CA ALA A 84 -27.30 -50.96 -9.64
C ALA A 84 -26.24 -50.13 -10.38
N SER A 85 -25.80 -49.02 -9.77
CA SER A 85 -24.66 -48.25 -10.25
C SER A 85 -23.47 -49.19 -10.42
N GLY A 86 -22.88 -49.28 -11.63
CA GLY A 86 -21.73 -50.16 -11.93
C GLY A 86 -20.47 -49.93 -11.09
N ARG A 87 -20.56 -49.02 -10.13
CA ARG A 87 -19.58 -48.70 -9.11
C ARG A 87 -19.61 -49.69 -7.93
N ILE A 88 -20.76 -50.25 -7.57
CA ILE A 88 -20.89 -51.23 -6.48
C ILE A 88 -21.23 -52.58 -7.08
N GLN A 89 -20.29 -53.51 -7.04
CA GLN A 89 -20.40 -54.78 -7.76
C GLN A 89 -19.76 -55.93 -6.98
N VAL A 90 -20.35 -57.11 -7.14
CA VAL A 90 -19.76 -58.35 -6.67
C VAL A 90 -18.75 -58.83 -7.71
N VAL A 91 -17.47 -58.86 -7.34
CA VAL A 91 -16.36 -59.26 -8.23
C VAL A 91 -16.09 -60.77 -8.15
N GLU A 92 -15.19 -61.25 -9.01
CA GLU A 92 -14.80 -62.66 -9.04
C GLU A 92 -14.38 -63.18 -7.66
N GLY A 93 -14.87 -64.37 -7.28
CA GLY A 93 -14.71 -64.93 -5.94
C GLY A 93 -15.80 -64.52 -4.93
N GLY A 94 -16.68 -63.58 -5.27
CA GLY A 94 -17.79 -63.12 -4.44
C GLY A 94 -17.43 -61.98 -3.47
N ASN A 95 -16.32 -61.30 -3.68
CA ASN A 95 -16.00 -60.11 -2.90
C ASN A 95 -16.85 -58.92 -3.36
N LEU A 96 -17.18 -58.01 -2.46
CA LEU A 96 -17.94 -56.81 -2.80
C LEU A 96 -16.98 -55.64 -3.01
N LEU A 97 -16.90 -55.14 -4.24
CA LEU A 97 -16.18 -53.91 -4.57
C LEU A 97 -17.14 -52.72 -4.55
N VAL A 98 -16.82 -51.73 -3.74
CA VAL A 98 -17.40 -50.39 -3.76
C VAL A 98 -16.34 -49.47 -4.36
N ALA A 99 -16.38 -49.27 -5.68
CA ALA A 99 -15.45 -48.37 -6.35
C ALA A 99 -15.79 -46.91 -6.00
N ALA A 100 -14.81 -45.99 -6.06
CA ALA A 100 -14.98 -44.56 -5.84
C ALA A 100 -16.01 -44.22 -4.74
N VAL A 101 -15.74 -44.72 -3.53
CA VAL A 101 -16.62 -44.64 -2.35
C VAL A 101 -17.11 -43.21 -2.14
N ARG A 102 -18.38 -43.06 -1.78
CA ARG A 102 -19.03 -41.79 -1.42
C ARG A 102 -19.52 -41.85 0.00
N GLU A 103 -19.72 -40.69 0.62
CA GLU A 103 -20.31 -40.60 1.98
C GLU A 103 -21.64 -41.37 2.09
N SER A 104 -22.47 -41.37 1.05
CA SER A 104 -23.74 -42.11 0.99
C SER A 104 -23.61 -43.64 0.96
N ASP A 105 -22.40 -44.17 0.77
CA ASP A 105 -22.15 -45.61 0.80
C ASP A 105 -21.81 -46.13 2.18
N ALA A 106 -21.57 -45.22 3.15
CA ALA A 106 -21.33 -45.58 4.53
C ALA A 106 -22.51 -46.38 5.09
N GLY A 107 -22.21 -47.42 5.86
CA GLY A 107 -23.25 -48.29 6.42
C GLY A 107 -22.84 -49.74 6.53
N LEU A 108 -23.77 -50.56 7.01
CA LEU A 108 -23.58 -52.00 7.18
C LEU A 108 -23.79 -52.73 5.86
N TYR A 109 -22.89 -53.66 5.53
CA TYR A 109 -23.00 -54.61 4.43
C TYR A 109 -23.01 -56.02 5.01
N GLU A 110 -23.96 -56.85 4.60
CA GLU A 110 -24.08 -58.24 5.00
C GLU A 110 -23.82 -59.16 3.80
N CYS A 111 -22.94 -60.14 4.01
CA CYS A 111 -22.71 -61.23 3.07
C CYS A 111 -23.46 -62.46 3.54
N THR A 112 -24.23 -63.09 2.64
CA THR A 112 -24.88 -64.38 2.87
C THR A 112 -24.37 -65.40 1.86
N ARG A 113 -23.94 -66.56 2.35
CA ARG A 113 -23.48 -67.71 1.54
C ARG A 113 -24.46 -68.86 1.74
N ALA A 114 -25.04 -69.37 0.65
CA ALA A 114 -26.10 -70.39 0.72
C ALA A 114 -25.92 -71.49 -0.34
N ASN A 115 -26.20 -72.73 0.04
CA ASN A 115 -26.39 -73.87 -0.85
C ASN A 115 -27.61 -74.70 -0.39
N GLU A 116 -27.87 -75.82 -1.06
CA GLU A 116 -29.02 -76.69 -0.73
C GLU A 116 -28.96 -77.30 0.69
N ALA A 117 -27.80 -77.28 1.35
CA ALA A 117 -27.62 -77.80 2.70
C ALA A 117 -27.77 -76.75 3.81
N GLY A 118 -27.78 -75.44 3.48
CA GLY A 118 -27.98 -74.37 4.45
C GLY A 118 -27.38 -73.02 4.04
N SER A 119 -27.33 -72.09 4.99
CA SER A 119 -26.81 -70.73 4.79
C SER A 119 -26.05 -70.19 6.00
N VAL A 120 -25.06 -69.33 5.76
CA VAL A 120 -24.31 -68.57 6.80
C VAL A 120 -24.20 -67.10 6.37
N SER A 121 -24.31 -66.17 7.32
CA SER A 121 -24.10 -64.75 7.06
C SER A 121 -23.14 -64.08 8.04
N ALA A 122 -22.54 -62.97 7.61
CA ALA A 122 -21.70 -62.11 8.43
C ALA A 122 -21.73 -60.68 7.86
N SER A 123 -21.57 -59.69 8.74
CA SER A 123 -21.73 -58.27 8.39
C SER A 123 -20.51 -57.44 8.79
N ALA A 124 -20.26 -56.38 8.02
CA ALA A 124 -19.21 -55.41 8.27
C ALA A 124 -19.66 -53.99 7.92
N TYR A 125 -19.11 -52.99 8.62
CA TYR A 125 -19.44 -51.59 8.43
C TYR A 125 -18.41 -50.89 7.52
N LEU A 126 -18.90 -50.09 6.57
CA LEU A 126 -18.09 -49.14 5.79
C LEU A 126 -18.16 -47.75 6.42
N SER A 127 -17.05 -47.26 6.93
CA SER A 127 -16.86 -45.86 7.35
C SER A 127 -16.15 -45.09 6.24
N VAL A 128 -16.67 -43.91 5.89
CA VAL A 128 -16.12 -43.09 4.81
C VAL A 128 -15.50 -41.83 5.39
N LEU A 129 -14.20 -41.64 5.19
CA LEU A 129 -13.50 -40.44 5.64
C LEU A 129 -13.53 -39.37 4.53
N VAL A 130 -14.15 -38.24 4.82
CA VAL A 130 -14.08 -37.06 3.94
C VAL A 130 -12.68 -36.46 4.00
N ARG A 131 -12.16 -36.03 2.85
CA ARG A 131 -10.81 -35.47 2.75
C ARG A 131 -10.66 -34.19 3.58
N THR A 132 -9.81 -34.25 4.61
CA THR A 132 -9.40 -33.08 5.39
C THR A 132 -8.34 -32.28 4.63
N ARG A 133 -8.56 -30.98 4.42
CA ARG A 133 -7.65 -30.09 3.67
C ARG A 133 -7.69 -28.65 4.15
N ILE A 134 -6.65 -27.88 3.85
CA ILE A 134 -6.64 -26.44 4.07
C ILE A 134 -7.40 -25.77 2.92
N VAL A 135 -8.51 -25.10 3.22
CA VAL A 135 -9.37 -24.41 2.24
C VAL A 135 -9.09 -22.92 2.15
N GLN A 136 -8.61 -22.30 3.22
CA GLN A 136 -8.11 -20.92 3.19
C GLN A 136 -6.66 -20.94 3.65
N PRO A 137 -5.70 -21.07 2.72
CA PRO A 137 -4.29 -21.08 3.05
C PRO A 137 -3.79 -19.68 3.42
N PRO A 138 -2.64 -19.58 4.10
CA PRO A 138 -1.98 -18.31 4.27
C PRO A 138 -1.55 -17.72 2.93
N VAL A 139 -1.56 -16.40 2.84
CA VAL A 139 -1.17 -15.63 1.66
C VAL A 139 -0.02 -14.70 2.03
N ASP A 140 0.89 -14.47 1.09
CA ASP A 140 1.99 -13.53 1.25
C ASP A 140 1.49 -12.17 1.74
N ALA A 141 2.11 -11.66 2.79
CA ALA A 141 1.70 -10.44 3.46
C ALA A 141 2.84 -9.42 3.47
N LYS A 142 2.49 -8.16 3.20
CA LYS A 142 3.38 -7.01 3.37
C LYS A 142 2.84 -6.16 4.51
N VAL A 143 3.57 -6.08 5.61
CA VAL A 143 3.10 -5.46 6.86
C VAL A 143 4.07 -4.37 7.32
N ILE A 144 3.52 -3.26 7.82
CA ILE A 144 4.30 -2.14 8.34
C ILE A 144 4.89 -2.52 9.70
N LEU A 145 6.15 -2.18 9.94
CA LEU A 145 6.84 -2.38 11.21
C LEU A 145 5.99 -1.86 12.40
N GLY A 146 5.87 -2.67 13.45
CA GLY A 146 5.06 -2.37 14.64
C GLY A 146 3.58 -2.70 14.52
N LEU A 147 3.03 -2.95 13.31
CA LEU A 147 1.66 -3.41 13.14
C LEU A 147 1.53 -4.92 13.37
N THR A 148 0.31 -5.44 13.27
CA THR A 148 0.02 -6.88 13.43
C THR A 148 -0.06 -7.55 12.06
N ALA A 149 0.68 -8.65 11.88
CA ALA A 149 0.50 -9.55 10.73
C ALA A 149 -0.50 -10.65 11.07
N SER A 150 -1.30 -11.08 10.10
CA SER A 150 -2.28 -12.16 10.28
C SER A 150 -2.25 -13.11 9.08
N PHE A 151 -2.21 -14.42 9.37
CA PHE A 151 -2.14 -15.50 8.40
C PHE A 151 -3.27 -16.48 8.67
N GLN A 152 -4.24 -16.57 7.75
CA GLN A 152 -5.38 -17.47 7.87
C GLN A 152 -4.97 -18.91 7.55
N CYS A 153 -5.58 -19.89 8.23
CA CYS A 153 -5.42 -21.31 7.90
C CYS A 153 -6.70 -22.10 8.21
N ARG A 154 -7.78 -21.86 7.45
CA ARG A 154 -9.02 -22.60 7.67
C ARG A 154 -8.96 -23.99 7.06
N VAL A 155 -9.36 -24.97 7.86
CA VAL A 155 -9.42 -26.38 7.50
C VAL A 155 -10.88 -26.78 7.23
N SER A 156 -11.07 -27.68 6.27
CA SER A 156 -12.35 -28.32 5.99
C SER A 156 -12.13 -29.83 5.96
N GLY A 157 -13.06 -30.59 6.54
CA GLY A 157 -13.04 -32.04 6.61
C GLY A 157 -14.29 -32.53 7.35
N ASP A 158 -14.33 -33.83 7.64
CA ASP A 158 -15.37 -34.45 8.45
C ASP A 158 -15.31 -33.93 9.91
N PRO A 159 -16.38 -33.31 10.45
CA PRO A 159 -16.41 -32.81 11.83
C PRO A 159 -16.25 -33.89 12.91
N SER A 160 -16.55 -35.14 12.59
CA SER A 160 -16.42 -36.27 13.52
C SER A 160 -14.98 -36.81 13.61
N VAL A 161 -14.10 -36.38 12.70
CA VAL A 161 -12.72 -36.83 12.62
C VAL A 161 -11.81 -35.77 13.24
N PRO A 162 -11.12 -36.08 14.36
CA PRO A 162 -10.21 -35.13 14.96
C PRO A 162 -9.03 -34.85 14.02
N TYR A 163 -8.56 -33.60 14.04
CA TYR A 163 -7.41 -33.16 13.29
C TYR A 163 -6.52 -32.25 14.15
N SER A 164 -5.27 -32.11 13.75
CA SER A 164 -4.31 -31.22 14.40
C SER A 164 -3.77 -30.22 13.39
N VAL A 165 -3.77 -28.94 13.78
CA VAL A 165 -3.18 -27.83 13.02
C VAL A 165 -2.07 -27.22 13.85
N TRP A 166 -0.95 -26.91 13.21
CA TRP A 166 0.15 -26.19 13.85
C TRP A 166 0.84 -25.26 12.88
N TRP A 167 1.50 -24.25 13.44
CA TRP A 167 2.23 -23.25 12.71
C TRP A 167 3.74 -23.39 12.91
N ILE A 168 4.47 -23.14 11.83
CA ILE A 168 5.93 -23.02 11.83
C ILE A 168 6.25 -21.62 11.30
N ALA A 169 6.86 -20.78 12.12
CA ALA A 169 7.33 -19.45 11.74
C ALA A 169 8.86 -19.46 11.64
N ASN A 170 9.40 -19.17 10.46
CA ASN A 170 10.85 -19.11 10.22
C ASN A 170 11.59 -20.38 10.69
N ASN A 171 11.04 -21.55 10.36
CA ASN A 171 11.52 -22.88 10.74
C ASN A 171 11.45 -23.18 12.25
N GLN A 172 10.75 -22.37 13.04
CA GLN A 172 10.50 -22.62 14.47
C GLN A 172 9.02 -22.91 14.71
N PRO A 173 8.67 -23.96 15.47
CA PRO A 173 7.28 -24.26 15.80
C PRO A 173 6.70 -23.15 16.70
N VAL A 174 5.48 -22.72 16.41
CA VAL A 174 4.73 -21.78 17.25
C VAL A 174 3.82 -22.59 18.17
N PRO A 175 3.94 -22.44 19.51
CA PRO A 175 3.05 -23.12 20.46
C PRO A 175 1.57 -22.74 20.24
N SER A 176 0.67 -23.70 20.46
CA SER A 176 -0.78 -23.51 20.27
C SER A 176 -1.38 -22.42 21.16
N GLU A 177 -0.89 -22.29 22.39
CA GLU A 177 -1.27 -21.23 23.34
C GLU A 177 -0.74 -19.84 22.95
N GLY A 178 0.07 -19.77 21.88
CA GLY A 178 0.86 -18.59 21.53
C GLY A 178 2.14 -18.48 22.34
N ILE A 179 3.00 -17.55 21.93
CA ILE A 179 4.25 -17.22 22.64
C ILE A 179 4.63 -15.76 22.38
N GLY A 180 4.71 -14.97 23.46
CA GLY A 180 5.04 -13.56 23.38
C GLY A 180 4.09 -12.79 22.44
N ARG A 181 4.59 -12.43 21.25
CA ARG A 181 3.84 -11.66 20.24
C ARG A 181 3.02 -12.53 19.27
N PHE A 182 3.24 -13.84 19.28
CA PHE A 182 2.56 -14.80 18.42
C PHE A 182 1.33 -15.34 19.14
N SER A 183 0.19 -15.37 18.46
CA SER A 183 -1.08 -15.89 18.98
C SER A 183 -1.81 -16.66 17.88
N ILE A 184 -2.47 -17.75 18.24
CA ILE A 184 -3.26 -18.57 17.31
C ILE A 184 -4.71 -18.55 17.79
N ASP A 185 -5.61 -18.17 16.89
CA ASP A 185 -7.06 -18.23 17.14
C ASP A 185 -7.53 -19.68 17.02
N SER A 186 -8.12 -20.24 18.08
CA SER A 186 -8.48 -21.67 18.14
C SER A 186 -9.65 -22.07 17.23
N GLU A 187 -10.55 -21.13 16.89
CA GLU A 187 -11.70 -21.39 16.03
C GLU A 187 -11.30 -21.34 14.56
N THR A 188 -10.54 -20.32 14.17
CA THR A 188 -10.17 -20.06 12.77
C THR A 188 -8.79 -20.57 12.39
N GLN A 189 -8.00 -21.01 13.37
CA GLN A 189 -6.60 -21.43 13.22
C GLN A 189 -5.70 -20.34 12.62
N THR A 190 -6.10 -19.08 12.79
CA THR A 190 -5.40 -17.91 12.26
C THR A 190 -4.21 -17.56 13.16
N LEU A 191 -3.02 -17.47 12.58
CA LEU A 191 -1.82 -17.00 13.27
C LEU A 191 -1.75 -15.47 13.20
N SER A 192 -1.59 -14.81 14.34
CA SER A 192 -1.37 -13.37 14.44
C SER A 192 -0.04 -13.05 15.13
N VAL A 193 0.75 -12.17 14.53
CA VAL A 193 2.03 -11.68 15.05
C VAL A 193 1.89 -10.20 15.35
N ARG A 194 1.80 -9.84 16.64
CA ARG A 194 1.69 -8.45 17.10
C ARG A 194 3.05 -7.75 17.05
N GLU A 195 3.04 -6.43 16.97
CA GLU A 195 4.26 -5.59 17.01
C GLU A 195 5.38 -6.15 16.11
N VAL A 196 5.08 -6.32 14.82
CA VAL A 196 5.97 -6.96 13.85
C VAL A 196 7.33 -6.27 13.81
N ARG A 197 8.40 -7.06 13.90
CA ARG A 197 9.80 -6.63 13.87
C ARG A 197 10.46 -7.05 12.56
N ALA A 198 11.56 -6.39 12.19
CA ALA A 198 12.33 -6.78 11.00
C ALA A 198 12.78 -8.26 11.03
N SER A 199 13.07 -8.80 12.21
CA SER A 199 13.44 -10.21 12.42
C SER A 199 12.30 -11.21 12.16
N ASP A 200 11.05 -10.74 12.10
CA ASP A 200 9.89 -11.60 11.86
C ASP A 200 9.70 -11.89 10.36
N ALA A 201 10.35 -11.12 9.48
CA ALA A 201 10.31 -11.36 8.05
C ALA A 201 10.77 -12.79 7.71
N GLY A 202 10.04 -13.47 6.83
CA GLY A 202 10.37 -14.83 6.42
C GLY A 202 9.14 -15.66 6.09
N THR A 203 9.19 -16.96 6.35
CA THR A 203 8.18 -17.93 5.87
C THR A 203 7.35 -18.47 7.02
N TYR A 204 6.04 -18.45 6.84
CA TYR A 204 5.04 -18.91 7.79
C TYR A 204 4.27 -20.06 7.16
N THR A 205 4.35 -21.23 7.80
CA THR A 205 3.78 -22.47 7.28
C THR A 205 2.71 -22.97 8.23
N CYS A 206 1.52 -23.20 7.70
CA CYS A 206 0.45 -23.92 8.38
C CYS A 206 0.46 -25.38 7.90
N SER A 207 0.47 -26.30 8.86
CA SER A 207 0.47 -27.73 8.63
C SER A 207 -0.76 -28.37 9.28
N LEU A 208 -1.36 -29.31 8.56
CA LEU A 208 -2.55 -30.08 8.95
C LEU A 208 -2.22 -31.57 8.92
N GLN A 209 -2.62 -32.28 9.97
CA GLN A 209 -2.63 -33.74 10.02
C GLN A 209 -3.99 -34.27 10.47
N SER A 210 -4.51 -35.24 9.74
CA SER A 210 -5.79 -35.89 10.00
C SER A 210 -5.82 -37.27 9.35
N PRO A 211 -6.58 -38.25 9.88
CA PRO A 211 -6.88 -39.49 9.15
C PRO A 211 -7.48 -39.25 7.75
N GLY A 212 -8.23 -38.15 7.58
CA GLY A 212 -8.79 -37.74 6.28
C GLY A 212 -7.76 -37.16 5.29
N GLY A 213 -6.51 -36.97 5.72
CA GLY A 213 -5.42 -36.45 4.89
C GLY A 213 -4.57 -35.40 5.59
N ASN A 214 -3.34 -35.24 5.09
CA ASN A 214 -2.42 -34.20 5.54
C ASN A 214 -2.32 -33.10 4.50
N ASP A 215 -2.08 -31.88 4.96
CA ASP A 215 -1.90 -30.73 4.07
C ASP A 215 -0.90 -29.73 4.64
N THR A 216 -0.21 -28.98 3.78
CA THR A 216 0.77 -27.97 4.22
C THR A 216 0.79 -26.81 3.25
N ARG A 217 0.73 -25.58 3.79
CA ARG A 217 0.66 -24.34 3.01
C ARG A 217 1.51 -23.26 3.66
N SER A 218 2.21 -22.48 2.85
CA SER A 218 3.16 -21.48 3.33
C SER A 218 2.91 -20.11 2.69
N ALA A 219 3.24 -19.06 3.42
CA ALA A 219 3.25 -17.68 2.95
C ALA A 219 4.50 -16.94 3.44
N LYS A 220 4.87 -15.89 2.73
CA LYS A 220 5.99 -15.02 3.06
C LYS A 220 5.53 -13.72 3.70
N LEU A 221 6.08 -13.40 4.87
CA LEU A 221 5.97 -12.09 5.49
C LEU A 221 7.09 -11.19 5.00
N ARG A 222 6.73 -10.05 4.41
CA ARG A 222 7.64 -8.93 4.13
C ARG A 222 7.33 -7.80 5.09
N VAL A 223 8.34 -7.39 5.86
CA VAL A 223 8.23 -6.27 6.78
C VAL A 223 8.73 -5.01 6.08
N VAL A 224 7.90 -3.98 6.05
CA VAL A 224 8.23 -2.69 5.44
C VAL A 224 8.05 -1.57 6.44
N GLU A 225 8.67 -0.43 6.19
CA GLU A 225 8.53 0.75 7.03
C GLU A 225 8.53 2.01 6.17
N LEU A 226 8.33 3.17 6.80
CA LEU A 226 8.45 4.45 6.11
C LEU A 226 9.93 4.67 5.70
N PRO A 227 10.19 5.33 4.56
CA PRO A 227 11.55 5.64 4.15
C PRO A 227 12.26 6.51 5.19
N TYR A 228 13.56 6.30 5.34
CA TYR A 228 14.38 7.17 6.17
C TYR A 228 14.63 8.51 5.46
N ALA A 229 14.82 9.54 6.28
CA ALA A 229 15.06 10.89 5.79
C ALA A 229 16.27 10.92 4.82
N PRO A 230 16.13 11.54 3.64
CA PRO A 230 17.26 11.84 2.78
C PRO A 230 18.35 12.63 3.50
N VAL A 231 19.60 12.39 3.12
CA VAL A 231 20.79 13.03 3.70
C VAL A 231 21.52 13.87 2.66
N HIS A 232 22.46 14.72 3.12
CA HIS A 232 23.25 15.61 2.27
C HIS A 232 22.40 16.53 1.38
N VAL A 233 21.25 17.00 1.90
CA VAL A 233 20.40 17.95 1.18
C VAL A 233 21.15 19.28 1.02
N ARG A 234 21.41 19.66 -0.24
CA ARG A 234 22.20 20.84 -0.58
C ARG A 234 21.46 21.70 -1.59
N ALA A 235 21.44 23.00 -1.33
CA ALA A 235 20.90 24.01 -2.24
C ALA A 235 22.05 24.77 -2.92
N GLN A 236 22.01 24.83 -4.25
CA GLN A 236 23.01 25.52 -5.07
C GLN A 236 22.31 26.43 -6.08
N ARG A 237 22.78 27.68 -6.19
CA ARG A 237 22.31 28.59 -7.25
C ARG A 237 22.78 28.10 -8.60
N ILE A 238 21.90 28.17 -9.59
CA ILE A 238 22.25 27.96 -10.99
C ILE A 238 22.65 29.32 -11.58
N PRO A 239 23.86 29.46 -12.17
CA PRO A 239 24.31 30.71 -12.77
C PRO A 239 23.28 31.30 -13.74
N GLY A 240 23.08 32.63 -13.69
CA GLY A 240 22.07 33.33 -14.49
C GLY A 240 22.21 33.12 -16.01
N SER A 241 23.43 32.89 -16.49
CA SER A 241 23.74 32.57 -17.89
C SER A 241 23.00 31.31 -18.40
N LEU A 242 22.73 30.34 -17.51
CA LEU A 242 22.05 29.08 -17.85
C LEU A 242 20.56 29.09 -17.50
N SER A 243 20.06 30.17 -16.90
CA SER A 243 18.79 30.14 -16.17
C SER A 243 17.92 31.38 -16.40
N GLY A 244 18.33 32.31 -17.27
CA GLY A 244 17.49 33.44 -17.69
C GLY A 244 17.08 34.42 -16.58
N GLY A 245 17.80 34.46 -15.46
CA GLY A 245 17.46 35.37 -14.35
C GLY A 245 18.05 35.02 -12.96
N GLY A 246 18.78 33.92 -12.77
CA GLY A 246 19.48 33.65 -11.50
C GLY A 246 18.58 33.29 -10.29
N LYS A 247 17.25 33.22 -10.49
CA LYS A 247 16.25 32.75 -9.50
C LYS A 247 16.15 31.23 -9.36
N HIS A 248 16.94 30.50 -10.14
CA HIS A 248 16.90 29.05 -10.19
C HIS A 248 17.80 28.43 -9.12
N VAL A 249 17.25 27.53 -8.31
CA VAL A 249 17.99 26.78 -7.29
C VAL A 249 17.90 25.30 -7.60
N ASN A 250 19.07 24.67 -7.76
CA ASN A 250 19.19 23.23 -7.76
C ASN A 250 19.23 22.72 -6.32
N ILE A 251 18.35 21.78 -5.99
CA ILE A 251 18.35 21.07 -4.73
C ILE A 251 18.76 19.64 -5.04
N SER A 252 19.78 19.13 -4.36
CA SER A 252 20.25 17.75 -4.53
C SER A 252 20.33 17.02 -3.19
N TRP A 253 20.16 15.70 -3.19
CA TRP A 253 20.19 14.86 -1.99
C TRP A 253 20.68 13.44 -2.26
N THR A 254 20.99 12.72 -1.18
CA THR A 254 21.21 11.28 -1.16
C THR A 254 20.01 10.60 -0.49
N PRO A 255 19.40 9.56 -1.09
CA PRO A 255 18.28 8.86 -0.47
C PRO A 255 18.72 8.17 0.83
N GLY A 256 17.83 8.14 1.81
CA GLY A 256 17.98 7.27 2.98
C GLY A 256 17.64 5.81 2.64
N PHE A 257 17.59 4.98 3.69
CA PHE A 257 17.04 3.63 3.59
C PHE A 257 15.58 3.68 3.11
N ASP A 258 15.19 2.80 2.20
CA ASP A 258 13.88 2.82 1.54
C ASP A 258 12.76 2.17 2.37
N GLY A 259 13.11 1.59 3.52
CA GLY A 259 12.15 0.89 4.39
C GLY A 259 11.72 -0.47 3.82
N ASN A 260 12.60 -1.16 3.08
CA ASN A 260 12.33 -2.43 2.39
C ASN A 260 11.21 -2.34 1.33
N SER A 261 10.96 -1.13 0.82
CA SER A 261 10.01 -0.86 -0.25
C SER A 261 10.54 0.29 -1.12
N PRO A 262 10.57 0.15 -2.46
CA PRO A 262 11.14 1.17 -3.33
C PRO A 262 10.54 2.56 -3.09
N ILE A 263 11.42 3.58 -3.06
CA ILE A 263 11.01 4.99 -3.04
C ILE A 263 10.34 5.30 -4.38
N THR A 264 9.11 5.78 -4.34
CA THR A 264 8.29 6.12 -5.51
C THR A 264 8.39 7.60 -5.87
N LYS A 265 8.54 8.47 -4.88
CA LYS A 265 8.71 9.92 -5.06
C LYS A 265 9.43 10.58 -3.90
N PHE A 266 9.90 11.81 -4.11
CA PHE A 266 10.36 12.74 -3.09
C PHE A 266 9.41 13.93 -2.97
N VAL A 267 9.23 14.40 -1.75
CA VAL A 267 8.48 15.61 -1.41
C VAL A 267 9.49 16.66 -0.97
N ILE A 268 9.47 17.82 -1.62
CA ILE A 268 10.36 18.93 -1.30
C ILE A 268 9.54 20.00 -0.60
N GLN A 269 10.03 20.46 0.54
CA GLN A 269 9.47 21.57 1.27
C GLN A 269 10.48 22.71 1.33
N ARG A 270 9.97 23.94 1.23
CA ARG A 270 10.74 25.17 1.34
C ARG A 270 10.23 26.00 2.51
N ARG A 271 11.11 26.78 3.11
CA ARG A 271 10.72 27.89 3.98
C ARG A 271 11.58 29.10 3.69
N GLU A 272 11.03 30.28 3.93
CA GLU A 272 11.78 31.51 3.88
C GLU A 272 12.43 31.78 5.23
N VAL A 273 13.69 32.21 5.18
CA VAL A 273 14.46 32.57 6.35
C VAL A 273 14.55 34.09 6.38
N PRO A 274 14.20 34.75 7.49
CA PRO A 274 14.33 36.19 7.62
C PRO A 274 15.76 36.62 7.29
N THR A 275 15.88 37.52 6.32
CA THR A 275 17.15 38.18 6.00
C THR A 275 17.25 39.47 6.78
N ALA A 276 18.39 39.72 7.42
CA ALA A 276 18.71 40.99 8.09
C ALA A 276 18.98 42.12 7.06
N HIS A 277 18.06 42.34 6.12
CA HIS A 277 18.14 43.43 5.16
C HIS A 277 17.26 44.56 5.69
N GLY A 278 17.90 45.68 6.05
CA GLY A 278 17.39 46.74 6.93
C GLY A 278 16.24 47.62 6.42
N ASP A 279 15.27 47.05 5.72
CA ASP A 279 13.94 47.67 5.54
C ASP A 279 13.05 47.31 6.75
N GLY A 280 13.42 47.83 7.93
CA GLY A 280 12.62 47.69 9.16
C GLY A 280 12.95 46.44 9.97
N ALA A 281 13.37 46.64 11.21
CA ALA A 281 13.57 45.60 12.22
C ALA A 281 12.24 45.03 12.78
N ASP A 282 11.11 45.30 12.12
CA ASP A 282 9.77 44.91 12.58
C ASP A 282 9.36 43.47 12.18
N ASP A 283 10.03 42.83 11.22
CA ASP A 283 9.63 41.52 10.69
C ASP A 283 10.42 40.31 11.21
N VAL A 284 11.48 40.54 12.00
CA VAL A 284 12.10 39.44 12.75
C VAL A 284 11.27 39.24 14.01
N VAL A 285 10.15 38.52 13.85
CA VAL A 285 9.32 38.14 14.99
C VAL A 285 10.18 37.23 15.86
N VAL A 286 10.68 37.76 16.95
CA VAL A 286 11.37 37.00 17.99
C VAL A 286 10.33 36.57 18.99
N ASP A 287 10.39 35.31 19.39
CA ASP A 287 9.55 34.82 20.49
C ASP A 287 9.90 35.62 21.76
N ALA A 288 8.91 36.31 22.32
CA ALA A 288 9.11 37.23 23.45
C ALA A 288 9.56 36.54 24.74
N SER A 289 9.46 35.20 24.81
CA SER A 289 9.85 34.40 25.98
C SER A 289 11.22 33.74 25.85
N THR A 290 11.64 33.40 24.64
CA THR A 290 12.90 32.67 24.37
C THR A 290 13.95 33.50 23.62
N GLY A 291 13.54 34.59 22.96
CA GLY A 291 14.41 35.40 22.11
C GLY A 291 14.80 34.74 20.78
N GLU A 292 14.19 33.60 20.43
CA GLU A 292 14.47 32.89 19.17
C GLU A 292 13.73 33.50 17.98
N VAL A 293 14.39 33.54 16.82
CA VAL A 293 13.80 34.02 15.56
C VAL A 293 12.72 33.06 15.08
N LEU A 294 11.47 33.51 14.97
CA LEU A 294 10.37 32.73 14.42
C LEU A 294 10.57 32.57 12.91
N LEU A 295 10.84 31.34 12.50
CA LEU A 295 10.99 30.97 11.10
C LEU A 295 9.62 30.72 10.47
N SER A 296 9.49 31.04 9.18
CA SER A 296 8.29 30.72 8.43
C SER A 296 8.02 29.21 8.39
N GLN A 297 6.74 28.85 8.27
CA GLN A 297 6.32 27.46 8.14
C GLN A 297 6.86 26.82 6.86
N TRP A 298 7.03 25.50 6.89
CA TRP A 298 7.41 24.71 5.73
C TRP A 298 6.24 24.63 4.75
N VAL A 299 6.48 24.99 3.49
CA VAL A 299 5.51 24.92 2.39
C VAL A 299 6.00 23.89 1.38
N THR A 300 5.13 22.96 1.01
CA THR A 300 5.42 21.96 -0.03
C THR A 300 5.56 22.64 -1.38
N VAL A 301 6.60 22.26 -2.13
CA VAL A 301 6.85 22.80 -3.45
C VAL A 301 5.99 22.08 -4.48
N GLU A 302 5.13 22.83 -5.17
CA GLU A 302 4.34 22.34 -6.29
C GLU A 302 5.14 22.51 -7.60
N GLU A 303 5.46 21.41 -8.28
CA GLU A 303 6.19 21.43 -9.56
C GLU A 303 5.21 21.29 -10.75
N GLU A 304 5.43 22.09 -11.80
CA GLU A 304 4.78 21.93 -13.10
C GLU A 304 5.27 20.62 -13.76
N GLY A 305 4.53 19.53 -13.53
CA GLY A 305 4.89 18.19 -14.02
C GLY A 305 4.64 17.06 -13.02
N GLY A 306 4.27 17.37 -11.77
CA GLY A 306 3.91 16.37 -10.76
C GLY A 306 4.99 16.13 -9.70
N ALA A 307 4.97 14.95 -9.07
CA ALA A 307 5.90 14.61 -8.00
C ALA A 307 7.31 14.27 -8.52
N VAL A 308 8.35 14.62 -7.76
CA VAL A 308 9.73 14.22 -8.06
C VAL A 308 9.86 12.72 -7.94
N LEU A 309 10.02 12.02 -9.06
CA LEU A 309 10.08 10.57 -9.09
C LEU A 309 11.25 9.99 -8.27
N GLY A 310 11.06 8.77 -7.78
CA GLY A 310 11.96 8.10 -6.83
C GLY A 310 13.37 7.79 -7.36
N GLU A 311 13.61 7.84 -8.66
CA GLU A 311 14.92 7.73 -9.29
C GLU A 311 15.69 9.06 -9.34
N LYS A 312 15.00 10.20 -9.24
CA LYS A 312 15.65 11.51 -9.20
C LYS A 312 16.38 11.75 -7.88
N ARG A 313 17.49 12.49 -7.95
CA ARG A 313 18.33 12.88 -6.80
C ARG A 313 18.49 14.39 -6.67
N TRP A 314 17.76 15.11 -7.52
CA TRP A 314 17.82 16.55 -7.61
C TRP A 314 16.54 17.11 -8.25
N ILE A 315 16.28 18.40 -8.01
CA ILE A 315 15.24 19.19 -8.68
C ILE A 315 15.72 20.63 -8.84
N VAL A 316 15.30 21.29 -9.93
CA VAL A 316 15.52 22.72 -10.13
C VAL A 316 14.23 23.50 -9.86
N LEU A 317 14.25 24.33 -8.82
CA LEU A 317 13.15 25.22 -8.49
C LEU A 317 13.30 26.55 -9.24
N LYS A 318 12.21 26.97 -9.90
CA LYS A 318 12.21 28.14 -10.79
C LYS A 318 11.47 29.36 -10.23
N LYS A 319 10.41 29.12 -9.46
CA LYS A 319 9.47 30.15 -8.96
C LYS A 319 9.83 30.58 -7.53
N LEU A 320 11.03 31.14 -7.35
CA LEU A 320 11.49 31.67 -6.06
C LEU A 320 11.59 33.20 -6.10
N ARG A 321 11.39 33.86 -4.96
CA ARG A 321 11.43 35.33 -4.86
C ARG A 321 12.86 35.85 -4.91
N ALA A 322 13.09 36.89 -5.70
CA ALA A 322 14.36 37.61 -5.68
C ALA A 322 14.60 38.24 -4.31
N ALA A 323 15.88 38.38 -3.93
CA ALA A 323 16.33 38.89 -2.63
C ALA A 323 15.87 38.12 -1.38
N ALA A 324 15.14 37.01 -1.52
CA ALA A 324 14.74 36.17 -0.40
C ALA A 324 15.79 35.10 -0.09
N ALA A 325 15.86 34.69 1.19
CA ALA A 325 16.66 33.54 1.62
C ALA A 325 15.77 32.33 1.89
N TYR A 326 16.22 31.16 1.44
CA TYR A 326 15.47 29.92 1.55
C TYR A 326 16.28 28.82 2.24
N GLN A 327 15.56 27.94 2.93
CA GLN A 327 16.02 26.61 3.31
C GLN A 327 15.05 25.57 2.74
N PHE A 328 15.58 24.38 2.45
CA PHE A 328 14.81 23.28 1.88
C PHE A 328 14.98 22.03 2.74
N ARG A 329 13.97 21.17 2.72
CA ARG A 329 14.09 19.80 3.24
C ARG A 329 13.36 18.85 2.32
N VAL A 330 13.78 17.59 2.34
CA VAL A 330 13.28 16.55 1.43
C VAL A 330 12.78 15.38 2.25
N SER A 331 11.60 14.86 1.92
CA SER A 331 11.07 13.60 2.43
C SER A 331 11.03 12.57 1.30
N ALA A 332 11.26 11.30 1.61
CA ALA A 332 11.08 10.20 0.67
C ALA A 332 9.72 9.51 0.89
N VAL A 333 9.11 9.01 -0.17
CA VAL A 333 7.81 8.32 -0.13
C VAL A 333 7.95 6.94 -0.75
N ASN A 334 7.43 5.91 -0.09
CA ASN A 334 7.31 4.56 -0.65
C ASN A 334 5.84 4.10 -0.65
N SER A 335 5.58 2.81 -0.82
CA SER A 335 4.20 2.28 -0.81
C SER A 335 3.51 2.36 0.55
N VAL A 336 4.25 2.60 1.65
CA VAL A 336 3.72 2.75 3.00
C VAL A 336 3.25 4.19 3.22
N GLY A 337 4.07 5.16 2.81
CA GLY A 337 3.76 6.58 2.98
C GLY A 337 4.99 7.46 2.89
N GLU A 338 4.82 8.72 3.29
CA GLU A 338 5.90 9.71 3.38
C GLU A 338 6.69 9.53 4.69
N GLY A 339 8.00 9.38 4.57
CA GLY A 339 8.91 9.30 5.70
C GLY A 339 9.22 10.66 6.32
N SER A 340 10.02 10.64 7.39
CA SER A 340 10.43 11.88 8.07
C SER A 340 11.23 12.79 7.12
N PRO A 341 11.05 14.11 7.23
CA PRO A 341 11.80 15.05 6.41
C PRO A 341 13.28 15.09 6.83
N SER A 342 14.15 15.40 5.89
CA SER A 342 15.58 15.65 6.14
C SER A 342 15.80 16.83 7.10
N SER A 343 17.02 16.89 7.65
CA SER A 343 17.54 18.16 8.18
C SER A 343 17.47 19.25 7.10
N PRO A 344 17.28 20.53 7.47
CA PRO A 344 17.28 21.63 6.52
C PRO A 344 18.61 21.72 5.74
N SER A 345 18.51 22.11 4.48
CA SER A 345 19.66 22.43 3.63
C SER A 345 20.43 23.63 4.16
N ASN A 346 21.60 23.90 3.57
CA ASN A 346 22.23 25.22 3.69
C ASN A 346 21.25 26.33 3.27
N THR A 347 21.32 27.48 3.95
CA THR A 347 20.57 28.67 3.55
C THR A 347 21.10 29.18 2.21
N ILE A 348 20.20 29.53 1.30
CA ILE A 348 20.54 30.11 0.01
C ILE A 348 19.82 31.44 -0.18
N THR A 349 20.58 32.52 -0.35
CA THR A 349 20.04 33.85 -0.64
C THR A 349 20.06 34.08 -2.14
N LEU A 350 18.91 34.45 -2.70
CA LEU A 350 18.77 34.77 -4.11
C LEU A 350 19.24 36.19 -4.42
N PRO A 351 19.76 36.44 -5.64
CA PRO A 351 20.17 37.78 -6.04
C PRO A 351 18.98 38.75 -6.01
N GLN A 352 19.28 40.02 -5.75
CA GLN A 352 18.32 41.09 -5.97
C GLN A 352 18.06 41.26 -7.47
N GLU A 353 16.90 41.79 -7.81
CA GLU A 353 16.51 42.21 -9.16
C GLU A 353 15.79 43.57 -9.08
N PRO A 354 15.67 44.33 -10.18
CA PRO A 354 14.86 45.56 -10.16
C PRO A 354 13.43 45.28 -9.64
N PRO A 355 12.79 46.26 -8.97
CA PRO A 355 11.41 46.10 -8.53
C PRO A 355 10.50 45.77 -9.70
N SER A 356 9.70 44.70 -9.56
CA SER A 356 8.83 44.21 -10.64
C SER A 356 7.46 44.87 -10.67
N GLY A 357 7.08 45.55 -9.59
CA GLY A 357 5.81 46.27 -9.46
C GLY A 357 6.02 47.75 -9.15
N PRO A 358 5.08 48.62 -9.56
CA PRO A 358 5.17 50.05 -9.28
C PRO A 358 4.82 50.36 -7.81
N PRO A 359 5.19 51.56 -7.31
CA PRO A 359 4.63 52.11 -6.08
C PRO A 359 3.09 52.19 -6.15
N LEU A 360 2.43 51.96 -5.02
CA LEU A 360 0.97 51.85 -4.94
C LEU A 360 0.32 53.19 -4.60
N GLY A 361 -0.87 53.45 -5.13
CA GLY A 361 -1.71 54.59 -4.73
C GLY A 361 -1.08 55.96 -4.99
N LEU A 362 -0.42 56.16 -6.15
CA LEU A 362 0.08 57.48 -6.54
C LEU A 362 -1.08 58.47 -6.61
N VAL A 363 -0.99 59.53 -5.82
CA VAL A 363 -1.92 60.66 -5.83
C VAL A 363 -1.14 61.96 -5.79
N GLY A 364 -1.74 63.06 -6.25
CA GLY A 364 -1.13 64.36 -6.11
C GLY A 364 -2.13 65.50 -6.17
N SER A 365 -1.73 66.63 -5.59
CA SER A 365 -2.54 67.84 -5.51
C SER A 365 -1.67 69.08 -5.74
N PRO A 366 -2.20 70.14 -6.38
CA PRO A 366 -1.43 71.35 -6.59
C PRO A 366 -1.30 72.14 -5.28
N ARG A 367 -0.07 72.49 -4.93
CA ARG A 367 0.22 73.25 -3.71
C ARG A 367 0.17 74.75 -4.00
N SER A 368 0.79 75.16 -5.10
CA SER A 368 0.86 76.55 -5.58
C SER A 368 0.71 76.59 -7.12
N PRO A 369 0.73 77.78 -7.75
CA PRO A 369 0.74 77.89 -9.22
C PRO A 369 1.92 77.20 -9.90
N SER A 370 3.05 77.02 -9.20
CA SER A 370 4.26 76.40 -9.76
C SER A 370 4.71 75.13 -9.03
N GLU A 371 3.87 74.57 -8.14
CA GLU A 371 4.24 73.41 -7.33
C GLU A 371 3.11 72.38 -7.19
N ILE A 372 3.47 71.10 -7.27
CA ILE A 372 2.59 69.95 -7.06
C ILE A 372 3.21 69.06 -5.98
N ILE A 373 2.41 68.61 -5.01
CA ILE A 373 2.82 67.57 -4.06
C ILE A 373 2.24 66.22 -4.49
N VAL A 374 3.08 65.19 -4.48
CA VAL A 374 2.70 63.80 -4.78
C VAL A 374 2.95 62.90 -3.58
N GLN A 375 2.12 61.87 -3.42
CA GLN A 375 2.19 60.87 -2.34
C GLN A 375 1.93 59.47 -2.88
N TRP A 376 2.55 58.46 -2.26
CA TRP A 376 2.44 57.04 -2.66
C TRP A 376 2.75 56.11 -1.49
N GLN A 377 2.46 54.82 -1.68
CA GLN A 377 2.95 53.73 -0.85
C GLN A 377 4.04 52.94 -1.58
N PRO A 378 4.95 52.26 -0.86
CA PRO A 378 5.94 51.38 -1.47
C PRO A 378 5.28 50.29 -2.33
N PRO A 379 6.01 49.71 -3.31
CA PRO A 379 5.57 48.48 -3.96
C PRO A 379 5.29 47.38 -2.93
N ALA A 380 4.33 46.50 -3.24
CA ALA A 380 4.09 45.30 -2.44
C ALA A 380 5.37 44.46 -2.29
N GLU A 381 5.52 43.75 -1.18
CA GLU A 381 6.78 43.12 -0.77
C GLU A 381 7.30 42.11 -1.78
N GLU A 382 6.40 41.28 -2.29
CA GLU A 382 6.64 40.32 -3.36
C GLU A 382 7.16 40.95 -4.65
N HIS A 383 6.96 42.26 -4.83
CA HIS A 383 7.38 43.01 -6.00
C HIS A 383 8.64 43.85 -5.79
N ARG A 384 9.14 44.01 -4.55
CA ARG A 384 10.31 44.85 -4.25
C ARG A 384 11.62 44.27 -4.81
N ASN A 385 11.75 42.93 -4.83
CA ASN A 385 12.92 42.19 -5.34
C ASN A 385 14.28 42.61 -4.76
N GLY A 386 14.29 43.29 -3.61
CA GLY A 386 15.50 43.83 -2.98
C GLY A 386 15.20 45.03 -2.10
N LEU A 387 16.26 45.56 -1.47
CA LEU A 387 16.20 46.74 -0.62
C LEU A 387 15.86 47.97 -1.46
N LEU A 388 14.82 48.72 -1.09
CA LEU A 388 14.44 49.92 -1.84
C LEU A 388 15.36 51.08 -1.48
N LEU A 389 16.12 51.57 -2.47
CA LEU A 389 17.02 52.70 -2.27
C LEU A 389 16.32 54.05 -2.46
N GLY A 390 15.17 54.06 -3.14
CA GLY A 390 14.42 55.27 -3.39
C GLY A 390 13.40 55.14 -4.51
N TYR A 391 12.96 56.28 -5.03
CA TYR A 391 11.95 56.42 -6.08
C TYR A 391 12.39 57.38 -7.18
N ILE A 392 11.82 57.19 -8.37
CA ILE A 392 11.95 58.09 -9.51
C ILE A 392 10.57 58.60 -9.86
N VAL A 393 10.36 59.90 -9.73
CA VAL A 393 9.16 60.58 -10.21
C VAL A 393 9.48 61.19 -11.57
N ARG A 394 8.68 60.86 -12.58
CA ARG A 394 8.74 61.50 -13.89
C ARG A 394 7.45 62.25 -14.19
N LEU A 395 7.58 63.44 -14.78
CA LEU A 395 6.45 64.27 -15.18
C LEU A 395 6.64 64.92 -16.54
N ARG A 396 5.53 65.17 -17.25
CA ARG A 396 5.51 65.91 -18.52
C ARG A 396 4.17 66.65 -18.70
N LEU A 397 4.10 67.58 -19.64
CA LEU A 397 2.85 68.26 -19.97
C LEU A 397 1.85 67.27 -20.59
N TYR A 398 0.65 67.19 -20.02
CA TYR A 398 -0.39 66.28 -20.46
C TYR A 398 -0.91 66.67 -21.85
N GLY A 399 -0.92 65.71 -22.77
CA GLY A 399 -1.37 65.93 -24.15
C GLY A 399 -0.30 66.52 -25.09
N TYR A 400 0.92 66.74 -24.62
CA TYR A 400 2.04 67.25 -25.44
C TYR A 400 3.13 66.18 -25.59
N GLN A 401 3.72 66.09 -26.78
CA GLN A 401 4.88 65.23 -27.05
C GLN A 401 6.17 65.93 -26.57
N VAL A 402 6.37 65.96 -25.26
CA VAL A 402 7.58 66.51 -24.63
C VAL A 402 8.31 65.45 -23.82
N PRO A 403 9.65 65.52 -23.71
CA PRO A 403 10.42 64.60 -22.88
C PRO A 403 9.96 64.60 -21.42
N TRP A 404 10.15 63.46 -20.75
CA TRP A 404 9.90 63.36 -19.32
C TRP A 404 10.95 64.15 -18.54
N SER A 405 10.49 65.03 -17.65
CA SER A 405 11.31 65.59 -16.59
C SER A 405 11.41 64.56 -15.46
N ILE A 406 12.62 64.28 -14.98
CA ILE A 406 12.87 63.21 -13.99
C ILE A 406 13.35 63.83 -12.67
N ARG A 407 12.89 63.25 -11.55
CA ARG A 407 13.30 63.59 -10.18
C ARG A 407 13.63 62.30 -9.43
N ASN A 408 14.85 62.23 -8.89
CA ASN A 408 15.31 61.10 -8.08
C ASN A 408 15.13 61.42 -6.60
N ILE A 409 14.55 60.47 -5.87
CA ILE A 409 14.24 60.58 -4.45
C ILE A 409 14.97 59.44 -3.76
N THR A 410 16.03 59.76 -3.03
CA THR A 410 16.78 58.79 -2.23
C THR A 410 16.15 58.65 -0.86
N ASN A 411 16.02 57.42 -0.36
CA ASN A 411 15.61 57.19 1.02
C ASN A 411 16.69 57.73 1.98
N GLU A 412 16.27 58.22 3.14
CA GLU A 412 17.18 58.72 4.17
C GLU A 412 17.63 57.58 5.08
N THR A 413 18.94 57.40 5.26
CA THR A 413 19.48 56.52 6.31
C THR A 413 19.59 57.31 7.61
N THR A 414 18.76 56.96 8.60
CA THR A 414 18.92 57.41 9.98
C THR A 414 19.63 56.33 10.79
N LYS A 415 20.71 56.70 11.48
CA LYS A 415 21.31 55.84 12.50
C LYS A 415 20.46 55.99 13.76
N GLU A 416 19.73 54.95 14.14
CA GLU A 416 19.07 54.92 15.45
C GLU A 416 19.98 54.23 16.46
N GLU A 417 20.22 54.92 17.58
CA GLU A 417 21.02 54.41 18.68
C GLU A 417 20.13 53.48 19.53
N ASN A 418 20.35 52.16 19.48
CA ASN A 418 19.57 51.23 20.27
C ASN A 418 20.06 51.22 21.73
N SER A 419 19.16 51.47 22.68
CA SER A 419 19.45 51.46 24.13
C SER A 419 19.39 50.07 24.78
N TYR A 420 19.37 48.98 24.00
CA TYR A 420 19.37 47.62 24.54
C TYR A 420 20.80 47.09 24.64
N ALA A 421 21.29 47.03 25.88
CA ALA A 421 22.60 46.50 26.23
C ALA A 421 22.64 44.98 26.05
N PHE A 422 23.26 44.49 24.98
CA PHE A 422 23.75 43.11 24.91
C PHE A 422 25.15 43.02 25.56
N PRO A 423 25.56 41.87 26.14
CA PRO A 423 26.82 41.75 26.89
C PRO A 423 28.10 41.92 26.04
N HIS A 424 27.99 42.06 24.71
CA HIS A 424 29.11 42.20 23.80
C HIS A 424 28.88 43.30 22.74
N GLY A 425 29.02 44.56 23.15
CA GLY A 425 29.28 45.70 22.25
C GLY A 425 28.05 46.50 21.79
N ARG A 426 28.26 47.81 21.58
CA ARG A 426 27.26 48.73 21.01
C ARG A 426 27.07 48.42 19.51
N GLY A 427 25.91 47.89 19.13
CA GLY A 427 25.48 47.78 17.74
C GLY A 427 24.65 49.00 17.33
N PHE A 428 25.00 49.64 16.21
CA PHE A 428 24.15 50.66 15.59
C PHE A 428 23.19 49.96 14.62
N ASN A 429 21.88 50.16 14.77
CA ASN A 429 20.92 49.78 13.73
C ASN A 429 20.79 50.94 12.74
N CYS A 430 21.13 50.70 11.47
CA CYS A 430 20.81 51.63 10.40
C CYS A 430 19.37 51.37 9.96
N VAL A 431 18.47 52.32 10.24
CA VAL A 431 17.07 52.24 9.82
C VAL A 431 16.91 53.10 8.57
N MET A 432 16.56 52.47 7.44
CA MET A 432 16.22 53.17 6.20
C MET A 432 14.81 53.75 6.32
N LYS A 433 14.68 55.08 6.28
CA LYS A 433 13.37 55.75 6.23
C LYS A 433 12.90 55.85 4.79
N VAL A 434 11.92 55.05 4.43
CA VAL A 434 11.33 55.02 3.09
C VAL A 434 10.52 56.29 2.83
N GLN A 435 10.90 57.08 1.82
CA GLN A 435 10.18 58.29 1.42
C GLN A 435 8.84 57.93 0.77
N ARG A 436 7.78 58.69 1.12
CA ARG A 436 6.39 58.43 0.67
C ARG A 436 5.70 59.65 0.04
N ASN A 437 6.39 60.79 -0.02
CA ASN A 437 5.89 61.99 -0.66
C ASN A 437 7.03 62.82 -1.25
N TYR A 438 6.71 63.71 -2.20
CA TYR A 438 7.67 64.63 -2.80
C TYR A 438 6.98 65.89 -3.31
N LEU A 439 7.63 67.04 -3.13
CA LEU A 439 7.18 68.34 -3.64
C LEU A 439 7.92 68.66 -4.94
N ILE A 440 7.19 68.65 -6.05
CA ILE A 440 7.69 69.04 -7.37
C ILE A 440 7.53 70.55 -7.51
N ARG A 441 8.64 71.24 -7.84
CA ARG A 441 8.70 72.70 -8.03
C ARG A 441 8.99 73.08 -9.47
N ASP A 442 8.97 74.38 -9.73
CA ASP A 442 9.32 75.01 -11.02
C ASP A 442 8.40 74.59 -12.17
N LEU A 443 7.11 74.48 -11.89
CA LEU A 443 6.09 74.10 -12.86
C LEU A 443 5.45 75.32 -13.53
N ILE A 444 4.93 75.10 -14.74
CA ILE A 444 4.19 76.10 -15.49
C ILE A 444 2.81 76.26 -14.84
N THR A 445 2.48 77.51 -14.55
CA THR A 445 1.18 77.93 -14.03
C THR A 445 0.04 77.50 -14.95
N TRP A 446 -1.04 77.01 -14.35
CA TRP A 446 -2.28 76.64 -15.05
C TRP A 446 -2.11 75.61 -16.18
N LYS A 447 -1.32 74.56 -15.93
CA LYS A 447 -1.09 73.46 -16.89
C LYS A 447 -1.36 72.09 -16.29
N ASP A 448 -1.87 71.20 -17.14
CA ASP A 448 -2.05 69.79 -16.84
C ASP A 448 -0.73 69.03 -17.03
N TYR A 449 -0.34 68.26 -16.02
CA TYR A 449 0.82 67.39 -16.03
C TYR A 449 0.39 65.93 -15.91
N GLU A 450 1.06 65.05 -16.63
CA GLU A 450 1.05 63.61 -16.39
C GLU A 450 2.23 63.27 -15.47
N VAL A 451 1.97 62.58 -14.35
CA VAL A 451 2.98 62.17 -13.39
C VAL A 451 2.98 60.66 -13.22
N GLN A 452 4.16 60.06 -13.20
CA GLN A 452 4.38 58.64 -12.95
C GLN A 452 5.51 58.45 -11.95
N ILE A 453 5.45 57.36 -11.20
CA ILE A 453 6.48 57.00 -10.22
C ILE A 453 6.93 55.55 -10.38
N ALA A 454 8.23 55.29 -10.22
CA ALA A 454 8.83 53.96 -10.11
C ALA A 454 9.70 53.89 -8.85
N ALA A 455 9.83 52.70 -8.24
CA ALA A 455 10.84 52.45 -7.21
C ALA A 455 12.16 52.00 -7.86
N TYR A 456 13.30 52.17 -7.18
CA TYR A 456 14.58 51.62 -7.62
C TYR A 456 15.37 50.99 -6.48
N ASN A 457 16.24 50.05 -6.85
CA ASN A 457 17.20 49.43 -5.95
C ASN A 457 18.59 49.37 -6.60
N ALA A 458 19.55 48.68 -5.96
CA ALA A 458 20.92 48.56 -6.45
C ALA A 458 21.04 47.86 -7.82
N LYS A 459 19.97 47.19 -8.30
CA LYS A 459 19.95 46.50 -9.60
C LYS A 459 19.30 47.31 -10.70
N GLY A 460 18.48 48.31 -10.38
CA GLY A 460 17.92 49.20 -11.38
C GLY A 460 16.57 49.79 -10.98
N VAL A 461 15.98 50.48 -11.96
CA VAL A 461 14.65 51.11 -11.87
C VAL A 461 13.59 50.07 -12.18
N GLY A 462 12.55 50.04 -11.35
CA GLY A 462 11.41 49.17 -11.55
C GLY A 462 10.38 49.71 -12.53
N VAL A 463 9.20 49.11 -12.48
CA VAL A 463 8.05 49.49 -13.34
C VAL A 463 7.48 50.83 -12.88
N PHE A 464 7.21 51.73 -13.83
CA PHE A 464 6.48 52.97 -13.56
C PHE A 464 4.98 52.68 -13.38
N SER A 465 4.37 53.35 -12.41
CA SER A 465 2.92 53.39 -12.21
C SER A 465 2.19 54.00 -13.41
N ASP A 466 0.88 53.79 -13.44
CA ASP A 466 -0.01 54.48 -14.36
C ASP A 466 0.07 56.02 -14.18
N GLY A 467 -0.15 56.74 -15.29
CA GLY A 467 -0.06 58.20 -15.30
C GLY A 467 -1.22 58.85 -14.54
N VAL A 468 -0.90 59.70 -13.57
CA VAL A 468 -1.88 60.53 -12.86
C VAL A 468 -1.86 61.94 -13.46
N LYS A 469 -3.03 62.44 -13.84
CA LYS A 469 -3.19 63.81 -14.36
C LYS A 469 -3.39 64.80 -13.22
N ILE A 470 -2.54 65.83 -13.15
CA ILE A 470 -2.59 66.86 -12.10
C ILE A 470 -2.44 68.25 -12.72
N LYS A 471 -3.34 69.18 -12.38
CA LYS A 471 -3.30 70.56 -12.86
C LYS A 471 -2.69 71.49 -11.80
N THR A 472 -1.73 72.34 -12.17
CA THR A 472 -1.22 73.41 -11.30
C THR A 472 -2.29 74.48 -11.04
N LYS A 473 -2.23 75.17 -9.88
CA LYS A 473 -3.19 76.26 -9.59
C LYS A 473 -3.08 77.38 -10.61
N GLU A 474 -4.16 78.12 -10.78
CA GLU A 474 -4.12 79.38 -11.52
C GLU A 474 -3.22 80.36 -10.75
N GLY A 475 -2.39 81.11 -11.47
CA GLY A 475 -1.56 82.15 -10.86
C GLY A 475 -2.46 83.29 -10.39
N ASP A 476 -2.08 83.94 -9.29
CA ASP A 476 -2.80 85.13 -8.86
C ASP A 476 -2.82 86.13 -10.02
N ARG A 477 -4.03 86.51 -10.48
CA ARG A 477 -4.18 87.70 -11.33
C ARG A 477 -3.60 88.83 -10.50
N LYS A 478 -2.43 89.35 -10.89
CA LYS A 478 -2.05 90.70 -10.46
C LYS A 478 -3.25 91.58 -10.83
N SER A 479 -3.92 92.09 -9.81
CA SER A 479 -4.87 93.16 -9.96
C SER A 479 -4.08 94.36 -10.46
N ASP A 480 -4.01 94.52 -11.79
CA ASP A 480 -3.73 95.81 -12.40
C ASP A 480 -4.93 96.71 -12.11
N PHE A 481 -4.98 97.25 -10.89
CA PHE A 481 -5.74 98.43 -10.55
C PHE A 481 -4.92 99.26 -9.56
N SER A 482 -4.30 100.29 -10.15
CA SER A 482 -3.88 101.59 -9.59
C SER A 482 -3.00 101.61 -8.35
#